data_AF-A0A2K1E146-F1
#
_entry.id   AF-A0A2K1E146-F1
#
_cell.length_a   1.000
_cell.length_b   1.000
_cell.length_c   1.000
_cell.angle_alpha   90.00
_cell.angle_beta   90.00
_cell.angle_gamma   90.00
#
_symmetry.space_group_name_H-M   'P 1'
#
loop_
_entity.id
_entity.type
_entity.pdbx_description
1 polymer ?
#
loop_
_entity_poly.entity_id
_entity_poly.type
_entity_poly.pdbx_seq_one_letter_code
_entity_poly.pdbx_strand_id
1 'polypeptide(L)'
;MNSYIVSIKETSNDTIIKFELNKFITNHQSFEYNNIDEAKNSPLAQQLFYLPFVKKVYITSHFIAIERFSIAEWQDVQEEVATQIQDYLNSGGIVINETETTKKVPVTVYAESTPNPAVLKFVANKKLVTATYEFTSIDEAKLSPLAKELFHFPFVKSVFIEDNYISVTKYDIAEWETITMEIREFIRAYIEQGKDVVDAHAPEVLKTTTEALDKSFEALDDTSKEIVNIIEEFIKPAVASDGGNIKFESYNPSSKLVKVILQGACSGCPSSTFTLKNGIENMLKEMLNGKVETVEAING
;
A
#
# COMPACT_ATOMS: atom_id res chain seq x y z
N MET A 1 3.28 10.51 37.18
CA MET A 1 2.87 11.03 35.85
C MET A 1 4.14 11.16 35.03
N ASN A 2 4.26 10.44 33.91
CA ASN A 2 5.47 10.50 33.10
C ASN A 2 5.45 11.80 32.29
N SER A 3 6.32 12.75 32.60
CA SER A 3 6.50 14.00 31.84
C SER A 3 7.41 13.78 30.61
N TYR A 4 7.27 14.65 29.62
CA TYR A 4 8.26 14.86 28.58
C TYR A 4 9.50 15.53 29.19
N ILE A 5 10.67 15.03 28.81
CA ILE A 5 11.98 15.60 29.15
C ILE A 5 12.68 15.92 27.83
N VAL A 6 13.18 17.14 27.71
CA VAL A 6 13.93 17.62 26.54
C VAL A 6 15.41 17.69 26.90
N SER A 7 16.26 17.06 26.10
CA SER A 7 17.72 17.15 26.21
C SER A 7 18.31 17.79 24.95
N ILE A 8 19.23 18.73 25.14
CA ILE A 8 19.88 19.46 24.05
C ILE A 8 21.09 18.66 23.55
N LYS A 9 21.24 18.59 22.22
CA LYS A 9 22.34 17.90 21.56
C LYS A 9 22.82 18.71 20.37
N GLU A 10 24.10 19.05 20.42
CA GLU A 10 24.78 19.73 19.32
C GLU A 10 24.84 18.83 18.09
N THR A 11 24.86 19.47 16.92
CA THR A 11 25.04 18.78 15.64
C THR A 11 26.39 19.16 15.03
N SER A 12 26.78 18.51 13.95
CA SER A 12 27.97 18.90 13.18
C SER A 12 27.82 20.27 12.48
N ASN A 13 26.60 20.82 12.45
CA ASN A 13 26.29 22.14 11.92
C ASN A 13 25.99 23.09 13.10
N ASP A 14 26.79 24.13 13.26
CA ASP A 14 26.70 25.14 14.33
C ASP A 14 25.43 26.00 14.28
N THR A 15 24.74 26.02 13.14
CA THR A 15 23.43 26.68 12.98
C THR A 15 22.27 25.78 13.40
N ILE A 16 22.49 24.47 13.59
CA ILE A 16 21.43 23.51 13.91
C ILE A 16 21.66 22.89 15.28
N ILE A 17 20.63 22.93 16.11
CA ILE A 17 20.61 22.20 17.38
C ILE A 17 19.46 21.21 17.42
N LYS A 18 19.66 20.12 18.16
CA LYS A 18 18.69 19.03 18.29
C LYS A 18 18.19 18.95 19.72
N PHE A 19 16.88 18.97 19.89
CA PHE A 19 16.16 18.79 21.14
C PHE A 19 15.62 17.35 21.16
N GLU A 20 16.37 16.42 21.76
CA GLU A 20 15.98 15.01 21.90
C GLU A 20 14.96 14.86 23.04
N LEU A 21 13.96 14.01 22.82
CA LEU A 21 12.83 13.78 23.72
C LEU A 21 12.90 12.36 24.27
N ASN A 22 12.53 12.19 25.53
CA ASN A 22 12.43 10.87 26.17
C ASN A 22 11.24 10.02 25.68
N LYS A 23 10.39 10.56 24.79
CA LYS A 23 9.15 9.94 24.34
C LYS A 23 8.85 10.30 22.89
N PHE A 24 8.04 9.45 22.26
CA PHE A 24 7.50 9.71 20.94
C PHE A 24 6.53 10.91 20.93
N ILE A 25 6.69 11.80 19.95
CA ILE A 25 5.82 12.97 19.72
C ILE A 25 5.10 12.96 18.36
N THR A 26 5.44 12.03 17.47
CA THR A 26 4.76 11.78 16.18
C THR A 26 4.60 10.29 15.93
N ASN A 27 3.67 9.91 15.05
CA ASN A 27 3.43 8.52 14.61
C ASN A 27 4.51 8.06 13.60
N HIS A 28 5.79 8.11 14.00
CA HIS A 28 6.96 7.75 13.17
C HIS A 28 7.18 8.58 11.90
N GLN A 29 6.42 9.66 11.72
CA GLN A 29 6.56 10.60 10.60
C GLN A 29 7.56 11.71 10.93
N SER A 30 8.23 12.22 9.90
CA SER A 30 9.13 13.36 9.99
C SER A 30 8.59 14.51 9.15
N PHE A 31 8.67 15.72 9.69
CA PHE A 31 8.15 16.95 9.10
C PHE A 31 9.26 17.99 9.03
N GLU A 32 9.33 18.72 7.93
CA GLU A 32 10.23 19.85 7.72
C GLU A 32 9.40 21.07 7.33
N TYR A 33 9.67 22.18 7.99
CA TYR A 33 9.02 23.46 7.74
C TYR A 33 10.08 24.54 7.55
N ASN A 34 9.96 25.35 6.50
CA ASN A 34 10.86 26.47 6.23
C ASN A 34 10.33 27.82 6.71
N ASN A 35 9.06 27.90 7.08
CA ASN A 35 8.40 29.12 7.54
C ASN A 35 7.07 28.78 8.26
N ILE A 36 6.47 29.79 8.89
CA ILE A 36 5.21 29.67 9.63
C ILE A 36 4.01 29.29 8.74
N ASP A 37 4.02 29.67 7.45
CA ASP A 37 2.94 29.37 6.51
C ASP A 37 2.90 27.89 6.10
N GLU A 38 4.07 27.24 6.03
CA GLU A 38 4.20 25.79 5.84
C GLU A 38 3.80 25.01 7.10
N ALA A 39 3.96 25.60 8.28
CA ALA A 39 3.72 24.97 9.58
C ALA A 39 2.25 24.94 10.02
N LYS A 40 1.27 25.18 9.14
CA LYS A 40 -0.17 25.23 9.49
C LYS A 40 -0.69 23.96 10.16
N ASN A 41 -0.10 22.82 9.82
CA ASN A 41 -0.44 21.53 10.42
C ASN A 41 0.34 21.23 11.70
N SER A 42 1.18 22.13 12.22
CA SER A 42 1.94 21.92 13.45
C SER A 42 1.89 23.16 14.33
N PRO A 43 0.97 23.20 15.32
CA PRO A 43 0.91 24.32 16.26
C PRO A 43 2.22 24.51 17.03
N LEU A 44 2.95 23.43 17.33
CA LEU A 44 4.29 23.50 17.90
C LEU A 44 5.29 24.19 16.95
N ALA A 45 5.34 23.81 15.67
CA ALA A 45 6.22 24.47 14.72
C ALA A 45 5.86 25.95 14.53
N GLN A 46 4.56 26.30 14.49
CA GLN A 46 4.13 27.70 14.46
C GLN A 46 4.65 28.48 15.66
N GLN A 47 4.56 27.90 16.87
CA GLN A 47 5.13 28.51 18.08
C GLN A 47 6.63 28.75 17.97
N LEU A 48 7.38 27.77 17.45
CA LEU A 48 8.81 27.90 17.25
C LEU A 48 9.15 28.98 16.20
N PHE A 49 8.34 29.16 15.16
CA PHE A 49 8.54 30.23 14.17
C PHE A 49 8.23 31.64 14.67
N TYR A 50 7.56 31.80 15.82
CA TYR A 50 7.45 33.13 16.44
C TYR A 50 8.78 33.60 17.06
N LEU A 51 9.74 32.69 17.27
CA LEU A 51 11.09 33.06 17.66
C LEU A 51 11.80 33.68 16.43
N PRO A 52 12.23 34.95 16.49
CA PRO A 52 12.66 35.71 15.31
C PRO A 52 13.93 35.16 14.65
N PHE A 53 14.69 34.33 15.36
CA PHE A 53 15.91 33.71 14.87
C PHE A 53 15.68 32.34 14.23
N VAL A 54 14.47 31.77 14.29
CA VAL A 54 14.21 30.43 13.74
C VAL A 54 14.05 30.50 12.23
N LYS A 55 14.95 29.81 11.52
CA LYS A 55 14.98 29.71 10.07
C LYS A 55 14.23 28.47 9.57
N LYS A 56 14.37 27.35 10.28
CA LYS A 56 13.79 26.07 9.87
C LYS A 56 13.50 25.20 11.07
N VAL A 57 12.42 24.42 11.02
CA VAL A 57 12.04 23.48 12.05
C VAL A 57 11.87 22.08 11.45
N TYR A 58 12.54 21.11 12.06
CA TYR A 58 12.42 19.69 11.75
C TYR A 58 11.80 18.97 12.95
N ILE A 59 10.68 18.28 12.75
CA ILE A 59 10.02 17.50 13.79
C ILE A 59 10.08 16.03 13.39
N THR A 60 10.57 15.18 14.28
CA THR A 60 10.60 13.73 14.11
C THR A 60 9.94 13.05 15.29
N SER A 61 9.86 11.72 15.25
CA SER A 61 9.29 10.93 16.33
C SER A 61 9.93 11.19 17.69
N HIS A 62 11.24 11.43 17.77
CA HIS A 62 11.99 11.51 19.04
C HIS A 62 12.76 12.79 19.27
N PHE A 63 12.76 13.72 18.31
CA PHE A 63 13.49 14.96 18.46
C PHE A 63 12.92 16.05 17.58
N ILE A 64 13.20 17.28 17.98
CA ILE A 64 12.98 18.48 17.17
C ILE A 64 14.34 19.07 16.87
N ALA A 65 14.67 19.33 15.61
CA ALA A 65 15.87 20.06 15.24
C ALA A 65 15.50 21.43 14.69
N ILE A 66 16.21 22.46 15.12
CA ILE A 66 15.93 23.84 14.74
C ILE A 66 17.19 24.41 14.10
N GLU A 67 17.03 25.00 12.92
CA GLU A 67 18.06 25.81 12.27
C GLU A 67 17.79 27.28 12.59
N ARG A 68 18.81 28.00 13.03
CA ARG A 68 18.73 29.45 13.29
C ARG A 68 19.28 30.28 12.15
N PHE A 69 18.81 31.52 12.04
CA PHE A 69 19.51 32.60 11.35
C PHE A 69 20.73 33.05 12.16
N SER A 70 21.72 33.64 11.49
CA SER A 70 22.97 34.15 12.10
C SER A 70 22.79 35.37 13.01
N ILE A 71 21.56 35.68 13.45
CA ILE A 71 21.23 36.84 14.29
C ILE A 71 21.18 36.53 15.80
N ALA A 72 21.27 35.25 16.18
CA ALA A 72 21.29 34.79 17.57
C ALA A 72 22.27 33.63 17.68
N GLU A 73 22.89 33.38 18.84
CA GLU A 73 23.76 32.22 19.06
C GLU A 73 23.04 31.16 19.92
N TRP A 74 23.24 29.88 19.62
CA TRP A 74 22.53 28.80 20.33
C TRP A 74 22.83 28.79 21.83
N GLN A 75 24.05 29.13 22.23
CA GLN A 75 24.45 29.19 23.63
C GLN A 75 23.58 30.13 24.48
N ASP A 76 23.02 31.17 23.87
CA ASP A 76 22.22 32.18 24.56
C ASP A 76 20.73 31.81 24.66
N VAL A 77 20.23 30.94 23.77
CA VAL A 77 18.78 30.71 23.60
C VAL A 77 18.34 29.25 23.77
N GLN A 78 19.26 28.28 23.66
CA GLN A 78 18.93 26.86 23.62
C GLN A 78 18.17 26.36 24.86
N GLU A 79 18.51 26.85 26.05
CA GLU A 79 17.86 26.43 27.31
C GLU A 79 16.42 26.94 27.40
N GLU A 80 16.17 28.17 26.92
CA GLU A 80 14.83 28.76 26.89
C GLU A 80 13.94 28.03 25.89
N VAL A 81 14.47 27.71 24.71
CA VAL A 81 13.76 26.92 23.69
C VAL A 81 13.46 25.51 24.18
N ALA A 82 14.42 24.84 24.84
CA ALA A 82 14.22 23.51 25.41
C ALA A 82 13.10 23.53 26.47
N THR A 83 13.10 24.55 27.33
CA THR A 83 12.06 24.76 28.36
C THR A 83 10.69 25.00 27.71
N GLN A 84 10.62 25.86 26.68
CA GLN A 84 9.39 26.14 25.96
C GLN A 84 8.79 24.87 25.31
N ILE A 85 9.62 24.06 24.64
CA ILE A 85 9.18 22.79 24.05
C ILE A 85 8.68 21.84 25.15
N GLN A 86 9.42 21.73 26.26
CA GLN A 86 9.06 20.84 27.35
C GLN A 86 7.72 21.23 27.99
N ASP A 87 7.51 22.51 28.26
CA ASP A 87 6.28 23.03 28.87
C ASP A 87 5.07 22.89 27.93
N TYR A 88 5.28 23.15 26.64
CA TYR A 88 4.25 22.94 25.62
C TYR A 88 3.79 21.47 25.57
N LEU A 89 4.72 20.53 25.55
CA LEU A 89 4.38 19.10 25.50
C LEU A 89 3.74 18.62 26.81
N ASN A 90 4.23 19.08 27.96
CA ASN A 90 3.70 18.69 29.27
C ASN A 90 2.33 19.31 29.57
N SER A 91 1.97 20.42 28.92
CA SER A 91 0.61 20.99 28.97
C SER A 91 -0.38 20.33 28.02
N GLY A 92 0.05 19.30 27.26
CA GLY A 92 -0.79 18.58 26.31
C GLY A 92 -0.92 19.28 24.95
N GLY A 93 0.04 20.14 24.60
CA GLY A 93 0.06 20.83 23.31
C GLY A 93 0.13 19.86 22.13
N ILE A 94 -0.58 20.20 21.04
CA ILE A 94 -0.64 19.39 19.83
C ILE A 94 0.63 19.62 18.99
N VAL A 95 1.33 18.54 18.65
CA VAL A 95 2.57 18.61 17.84
C VAL A 95 2.23 18.70 16.36
N ILE A 96 1.39 17.80 15.86
CA ILE A 96 0.91 17.77 14.48
C ILE A 96 -0.62 17.63 14.51
N ASN A 97 -1.32 18.54 13.83
CA ASN A 97 -2.71 18.38 13.45
C ASN A 97 -2.75 17.36 12.31
N GLU A 98 -3.27 16.16 12.58
CA GLU A 98 -3.33 15.05 11.60
C GLU A 98 -4.16 15.36 10.34
N THR A 99 -4.78 16.53 10.24
CA THR A 99 -5.80 16.79 9.23
C THR A 99 -5.30 17.19 7.84
N GLU A 100 -4.16 17.84 7.60
CA GLU A 100 -3.76 18.12 6.21
C GLU A 100 -2.25 18.22 5.98
N THR A 101 -1.83 17.70 4.82
CA THR A 101 -0.55 17.84 4.09
C THR A 101 0.41 16.64 4.10
N THR A 102 -0.10 15.45 3.78
CA THR A 102 0.68 14.61 2.85
C THR A 102 0.81 15.38 1.53
N LYS A 103 2.04 15.61 1.04
CA LYS A 103 2.24 16.17 -0.31
C LYS A 103 1.46 15.30 -1.28
N LYS A 104 0.46 15.89 -1.94
CA LYS A 104 -0.42 15.16 -2.86
C LYS A 104 0.43 14.47 -3.93
N VAL A 105 0.29 13.16 -4.01
CA VAL A 105 0.97 12.35 -5.04
C VAL A 105 0.19 12.51 -6.34
N PRO A 106 0.80 13.02 -7.43
CA PRO A 106 0.11 13.09 -8.70
C PRO A 106 -0.25 11.68 -9.17
N VAL A 107 -1.54 11.40 -9.27
CA VAL A 107 -2.06 10.09 -9.68
C VAL A 107 -3.29 10.27 -10.57
N THR A 108 -3.38 9.45 -11.61
CA THR A 108 -4.60 9.28 -12.39
C THR A 108 -5.12 7.87 -12.19
N VAL A 109 -6.44 7.73 -12.08
CA VAL A 109 -7.12 6.45 -11.99
C VAL A 109 -8.25 6.46 -13.02
N TYR A 110 -8.31 5.41 -13.83
CA TYR A 110 -9.36 5.21 -14.83
C TYR A 110 -9.92 3.80 -14.69
N ALA A 111 -11.16 3.60 -15.16
CA ALA A 111 -11.84 2.33 -15.07
C ALA A 111 -11.84 1.63 -16.44
N GLU A 112 -11.58 0.32 -16.43
CA GLU A 112 -11.63 -0.60 -17.57
C GLU A 112 -12.70 -1.66 -17.28
N SER A 113 -13.55 -1.93 -18.28
CA SER A 113 -14.49 -3.04 -18.22
C SER A 113 -13.74 -4.37 -18.30
N THR A 114 -14.21 -5.36 -17.56
CA THR A 114 -13.70 -6.74 -17.63
C THR A 114 -14.71 -7.64 -18.34
N PRO A 115 -14.31 -8.85 -18.82
CA PRO A 115 -15.26 -9.84 -19.31
C PRO A 115 -16.27 -10.32 -18.25
N ASN A 116 -15.97 -10.10 -16.96
CA ASN A 116 -16.84 -10.43 -15.85
C ASN A 116 -17.75 -9.23 -15.52
N PRO A 117 -19.08 -9.30 -15.73
CA PRO A 117 -19.97 -8.16 -15.50
C PRO A 117 -20.05 -7.76 -14.02
N ALA A 118 -19.67 -8.64 -13.10
CA ALA A 118 -19.61 -8.32 -11.67
C ALA A 118 -18.34 -7.59 -11.26
N VAL A 119 -17.36 -7.40 -12.16
CA VAL A 119 -16.03 -6.87 -11.83
C VAL A 119 -15.65 -5.70 -12.72
N LEU A 120 -15.17 -4.63 -12.10
CA LEU A 120 -14.58 -3.49 -12.79
C LEU A 120 -13.13 -3.31 -12.34
N LYS A 121 -12.25 -3.02 -13.29
CA LYS A 121 -10.82 -2.83 -13.08
C LYS A 121 -10.51 -1.34 -13.02
N PHE A 122 -9.82 -0.91 -11.98
CA PHE A 122 -9.39 0.48 -11.77
C PHE A 122 -7.87 0.54 -11.88
N VAL A 123 -7.38 1.21 -12.92
CA VAL A 123 -5.96 1.25 -13.26
C VAL A 123 -5.36 2.60 -12.88
N ALA A 124 -4.27 2.56 -12.12
CA ALA A 124 -3.48 3.73 -11.78
C ALA A 124 -2.29 3.90 -12.73
N ASN A 125 -1.86 5.14 -12.94
CA ASN A 125 -0.64 5.45 -13.70
C ASN A 125 0.67 5.18 -12.93
N LYS A 126 0.61 4.48 -11.81
CA LYS A 126 1.75 4.08 -10.99
C LYS A 126 1.52 2.72 -10.37
N LYS A 127 2.61 2.00 -10.11
CA LYS A 127 2.60 0.74 -9.37
C LYS A 127 2.06 0.96 -7.95
N LEU A 128 1.13 0.11 -7.54
CA LEU A 128 0.44 0.10 -6.25
C LEU A 128 1.04 -0.94 -5.31
N VAL A 129 1.32 -2.14 -5.83
CA VAL A 129 1.80 -3.28 -5.05
C VAL A 129 2.85 -4.09 -5.82
N THR A 130 3.74 -4.78 -5.10
CA THR A 130 4.77 -5.66 -5.69
C THR A 130 4.38 -7.13 -5.73
N ALA A 131 3.32 -7.50 -5.02
CA ALA A 131 2.75 -8.84 -4.98
C ALA A 131 1.24 -8.77 -5.21
N THR A 132 0.65 -9.91 -5.52
CA THR A 132 -0.80 -10.05 -5.69
C THR A 132 -1.50 -10.15 -4.35
N TYR A 133 -2.59 -9.42 -4.17
CA TYR A 133 -3.43 -9.46 -2.97
C TYR A 133 -4.90 -9.64 -3.35
N GLU A 134 -5.59 -10.54 -2.67
CA GLU A 134 -7.02 -10.75 -2.83
C GLU A 134 -7.67 -10.83 -1.45
N PHE A 135 -8.79 -10.12 -1.32
CA PHE A 135 -9.56 -10.07 -0.09
C PHE A 135 -11.02 -10.33 -0.44
N THR A 136 -11.63 -11.33 0.22
CA THR A 136 -13.04 -11.69 0.01
C THR A 136 -13.94 -11.15 1.12
N SER A 137 -13.35 -10.59 2.18
CA SER A 137 -14.07 -9.96 3.27
C SER A 137 -13.22 -8.88 3.96
N ILE A 138 -13.90 -8.02 4.72
CA ILE A 138 -13.25 -6.97 5.54
C ILE A 138 -12.32 -7.57 6.61
N ASP A 139 -12.64 -8.75 7.14
CA ASP A 139 -11.83 -9.44 8.16
C ASP A 139 -10.51 -9.99 7.58
N GLU A 140 -10.51 -10.35 6.30
CA GLU A 140 -9.31 -10.77 5.55
C GLU A 140 -8.48 -9.57 5.11
N ALA A 141 -9.09 -8.40 4.92
CA ALA A 141 -8.45 -7.16 4.48
C ALA A 141 -7.51 -6.53 5.52
N LYS A 142 -7.12 -7.24 6.58
CA LYS A 142 -6.26 -6.74 7.68
C LYS A 142 -4.99 -6.06 7.19
N LEU A 143 -4.42 -6.59 6.11
CA LEU A 143 -3.16 -6.17 5.50
C LEU A 143 -3.33 -5.09 4.41
N SER A 144 -4.54 -4.63 4.14
CA SER A 144 -4.81 -3.57 3.16
C SER A 144 -5.76 -2.53 3.73
N PRO A 145 -5.22 -1.39 4.22
CA PRO A 145 -6.03 -0.25 4.65
C PRO A 145 -6.97 0.25 3.54
N LEU A 146 -6.53 0.26 2.28
CA LEU A 146 -7.39 0.58 1.13
C LEU A 146 -8.55 -0.40 0.99
N ALA A 147 -8.29 -1.72 1.03
CA ALA A 147 -9.35 -2.72 0.88
C ALA A 147 -10.36 -2.64 2.03
N LYS A 148 -9.92 -2.41 3.28
CA LYS A 148 -10.84 -2.17 4.41
C LYS A 148 -11.80 -1.02 4.13
N GLU A 149 -11.28 0.12 3.65
CA GLU A 149 -12.14 1.25 3.32
C GLU A 149 -13.06 0.96 2.13
N LEU A 150 -12.60 0.19 1.12
CA LEU A 150 -13.44 -0.27 0.02
C LEU A 150 -14.57 -1.19 0.48
N PHE A 151 -14.35 -2.03 1.50
CA PHE A 151 -15.40 -2.88 2.06
C PHE A 151 -16.49 -2.11 2.84
N HIS A 152 -16.29 -0.83 3.15
CA HIS A 152 -17.37 -0.01 3.71
C HIS A 152 -18.44 0.36 2.67
N PHE A 153 -18.14 0.25 1.38
CA PHE A 153 -19.16 0.35 0.35
C PHE A 153 -20.01 -0.93 0.36
N PRO A 154 -21.32 -0.85 0.62
CA PRO A 154 -22.16 -2.02 0.88
C PRO A 154 -22.30 -2.96 -0.32
N PHE A 155 -21.99 -2.47 -1.52
CA PHE A 155 -22.01 -3.24 -2.75
C PHE A 155 -20.68 -3.94 -3.06
N VAL A 156 -19.59 -3.71 -2.31
CA VAL A 156 -18.29 -4.35 -2.58
C VAL A 156 -18.26 -5.75 -1.98
N LYS A 157 -18.04 -6.75 -2.85
CA LYS A 157 -17.96 -8.18 -2.50
C LYS A 157 -16.53 -8.66 -2.31
N SER A 158 -15.61 -8.28 -3.19
CA SER A 158 -14.19 -8.62 -3.06
C SER A 158 -13.32 -7.55 -3.70
N VAL A 159 -12.08 -7.47 -3.23
CA VAL A 159 -11.07 -6.53 -3.72
C VAL A 159 -9.81 -7.32 -4.07
N PHE A 160 -9.38 -7.18 -5.31
CA PHE A 160 -8.15 -7.76 -5.83
C PHE A 160 -7.20 -6.63 -6.23
N ILE A 161 -5.92 -6.73 -5.85
CA ILE A 161 -4.91 -5.69 -6.07
C ILE A 161 -3.65 -6.35 -6.62
N GLU A 162 -3.22 -5.89 -7.78
CA GLU A 162 -1.99 -6.36 -8.42
C GLU A 162 -1.35 -5.26 -9.25
N ASP A 163 -0.01 -5.23 -9.25
CA ASP A 163 0.82 -4.28 -9.98
C ASP A 163 0.31 -2.83 -9.85
N ASN A 164 -0.34 -2.28 -10.86
CA ASN A 164 -0.88 -0.92 -10.90
C ASN A 164 -2.41 -0.83 -10.91
N TYR A 165 -3.15 -1.92 -10.68
CA TYR A 165 -4.60 -1.94 -10.78
C TYR A 165 -5.28 -2.61 -9.58
N ILE A 166 -6.56 -2.25 -9.42
CA ILE A 166 -7.46 -2.79 -8.40
C ILE A 166 -8.71 -3.29 -9.12
N SER A 167 -9.05 -4.55 -8.97
CA SER A 167 -10.31 -5.11 -9.45
C SER A 167 -11.29 -5.21 -8.29
N VAL A 168 -12.45 -4.57 -8.45
CA VAL A 168 -13.51 -4.60 -7.44
C VAL A 168 -14.65 -5.46 -7.96
N THR A 169 -14.99 -6.50 -7.22
CA THR A 169 -16.18 -7.31 -7.48
C THR A 169 -17.35 -6.76 -6.69
N LYS A 170 -18.51 -6.57 -7.32
CA LYS A 170 -19.73 -6.11 -6.65
C LYS A 170 -20.68 -7.26 -6.30
N TYR A 171 -21.51 -7.04 -5.28
CA TYR A 171 -22.75 -7.79 -5.09
C TYR A 171 -23.78 -7.38 -6.16
N ASP A 172 -24.74 -8.27 -6.42
CA ASP A 172 -25.84 -8.04 -7.36
C ASP A 172 -26.94 -7.16 -6.74
N ILE A 173 -26.53 -5.98 -6.25
CA ILE A 173 -27.40 -4.98 -5.59
C ILE A 173 -27.15 -3.56 -6.11
N ALA A 174 -26.17 -3.39 -6.99
CA ALA A 174 -25.76 -2.10 -7.55
C ALA A 174 -25.34 -2.27 -9.01
N GLU A 175 -25.44 -1.20 -9.80
CA GLU A 175 -25.03 -1.18 -11.21
C GLU A 175 -23.75 -0.37 -11.41
N TRP A 176 -22.83 -0.87 -12.23
CA TRP A 176 -21.54 -0.21 -12.46
C TRP A 176 -21.69 1.23 -12.97
N GLU A 177 -22.69 1.49 -13.82
CA GLU A 177 -22.99 2.83 -14.33
C GLU A 177 -23.22 3.87 -13.21
N THR A 178 -23.68 3.42 -12.04
CA THR A 178 -24.00 4.29 -10.89
C THR A 178 -22.85 4.43 -9.90
N ILE A 179 -22.06 3.37 -9.68
CA ILE A 179 -21.03 3.32 -8.63
C ILE A 179 -19.61 3.56 -9.15
N THR A 180 -19.38 3.50 -10.47
CA THR A 180 -18.02 3.59 -11.05
C THR A 180 -17.30 4.89 -10.67
N MET A 181 -17.99 6.03 -10.77
CA MET A 181 -17.38 7.32 -10.43
C MET A 181 -17.02 7.40 -8.94
N GLU A 182 -17.90 6.94 -8.05
CA GLU A 182 -17.67 6.96 -6.61
C GLU A 182 -16.41 6.17 -6.22
N ILE A 183 -16.29 4.92 -6.69
CA ILE A 183 -15.13 4.07 -6.40
C ILE A 183 -13.86 4.66 -7.03
N ARG A 184 -13.93 5.13 -8.28
CA ARG A 184 -12.77 5.71 -8.96
C ARG A 184 -12.23 6.94 -8.24
N GLU A 185 -13.12 7.84 -7.83
CA GLU A 185 -12.75 9.05 -7.10
C GLU A 185 -12.20 8.70 -5.72
N PHE A 186 -12.80 7.72 -5.03
CA PHE A 186 -12.29 7.20 -3.77
C PHE A 186 -10.86 6.66 -3.91
N ILE A 187 -10.61 5.74 -4.84
CA ILE A 187 -9.27 5.16 -5.08
C ILE A 187 -8.27 6.25 -5.46
N ARG A 188 -8.65 7.18 -6.36
CA ARG A 188 -7.77 8.30 -6.76
C ARG A 188 -7.41 9.15 -5.56
N ALA A 189 -8.39 9.59 -4.77
CA ALA A 189 -8.17 10.44 -3.61
C ALA A 189 -7.33 9.74 -2.54
N TYR A 190 -7.54 8.44 -2.34
CA TYR A 190 -6.77 7.62 -1.40
C TYR A 190 -5.28 7.61 -1.78
N ILE A 191 -4.98 7.32 -3.06
CA ILE A 191 -3.60 7.29 -3.55
C ILE A 191 -3.00 8.71 -3.60
N GLU A 192 -3.80 9.72 -3.96
CA GLU A 192 -3.35 11.13 -3.99
C GLU A 192 -2.91 11.58 -2.60
N GLN A 193 -3.59 11.13 -1.55
CA GLN A 193 -3.23 11.40 -0.16
C GLN A 193 -1.98 10.64 0.31
N GLY A 194 -1.39 9.78 -0.53
CA GLY A 194 -0.19 9.02 -0.19
C GLY A 194 -0.42 7.98 0.91
N LYS A 195 -1.68 7.55 1.13
CA LYS A 195 -2.00 6.48 2.06
C LYS A 195 -1.51 5.13 1.52
N ASP A 196 -1.16 4.23 2.43
CA ASP A 196 -0.67 2.90 2.09
C ASP A 196 -1.78 2.00 1.55
N VAL A 197 -1.57 1.44 0.34
CA VAL A 197 -2.51 0.49 -0.28
C VAL A 197 -2.51 -0.85 0.45
N VAL A 198 -1.34 -1.31 0.87
CA VAL A 198 -1.10 -2.51 1.67
C VAL A 198 -0.08 -2.19 2.76
N ASP A 199 -0.18 -2.86 3.90
CA ASP A 199 0.77 -2.71 5.00
C ASP A 199 2.18 -3.11 4.54
N ALA A 200 3.21 -2.40 5.00
CA ALA A 200 4.59 -2.65 4.62
C ALA A 200 5.08 -4.08 4.93
N HIS A 201 4.45 -4.76 5.89
CA HIS A 201 4.80 -6.12 6.32
C HIS A 201 3.90 -7.19 5.67
N ALA A 202 2.91 -6.79 4.87
CA ALA A 202 2.01 -7.71 4.19
C ALA A 202 2.73 -8.76 3.32
N PRO A 203 3.82 -8.43 2.58
CA PRO A 203 4.57 -9.44 1.83
C PRO A 203 5.17 -10.54 2.70
N GLU A 204 5.67 -10.21 3.89
CA GLU A 204 6.26 -11.18 4.81
C GLU A 204 5.19 -12.08 5.43
N VAL A 205 4.07 -11.50 5.85
CA VAL A 205 2.95 -12.22 6.48
C VAL A 205 2.33 -13.21 5.50
N LEU A 206 2.20 -12.84 4.23
CA LEU A 206 1.63 -13.71 3.19
C LEU A 206 2.66 -14.60 2.49
N LYS A 207 3.94 -14.54 2.91
CA LYS A 207 5.07 -15.24 2.25
C LYS A 207 5.14 -14.95 0.74
N THR A 208 4.78 -13.74 0.33
CA THR A 208 4.85 -13.27 -1.05
C THR A 208 6.09 -12.41 -1.29
N THR A 209 7.09 -12.45 -0.40
CA THR A 209 8.42 -11.88 -0.65
C THR A 209 9.11 -12.63 -1.77
N THR A 210 9.97 -11.94 -2.54
CA THR A 210 10.76 -12.55 -3.61
C THR A 210 11.52 -13.78 -3.12
N GLU A 211 12.19 -13.69 -1.97
CA GLU A 211 12.92 -14.83 -1.40
C GLU A 211 12.02 -16.03 -1.03
N ALA A 212 10.80 -15.78 -0.54
CA ALA A 212 9.87 -16.85 -0.18
C ALA A 212 9.28 -17.51 -1.43
N LEU A 213 8.95 -16.72 -2.45
CA LEU A 213 8.49 -17.20 -3.75
C LEU A 213 9.57 -18.01 -4.45
N ASP A 214 10.81 -17.53 -4.47
CA ASP A 214 11.95 -18.23 -5.07
C ASP A 214 12.19 -19.58 -4.38
N LYS A 215 12.19 -19.62 -3.03
CA LYS A 215 12.31 -20.88 -2.28
C LYS A 215 11.17 -21.85 -2.57
N SER A 216 9.93 -21.33 -2.65
CA SER A 216 8.77 -22.15 -2.96
C SER A 216 8.85 -22.71 -4.39
N PHE A 217 9.29 -21.91 -5.35
CA PHE A 217 9.48 -22.32 -6.73
C PHE A 217 10.59 -23.37 -6.83
N GLU A 218 11.73 -23.16 -6.17
CA GLU A 218 12.85 -24.09 -6.22
C GLU A 218 12.54 -25.46 -5.61
N ALA A 219 11.61 -25.52 -4.67
CA ALA A 219 11.14 -26.76 -4.05
C ALA A 219 10.21 -27.60 -4.95
N LEU A 220 9.72 -27.06 -6.06
CA LEU A 220 8.86 -27.78 -7.02
C LEU A 220 9.66 -28.79 -7.85
N ASP A 221 8.98 -29.82 -8.35
CA ASP A 221 9.56 -30.72 -9.36
C ASP A 221 9.69 -30.03 -10.73
N ASP A 222 10.52 -30.60 -11.60
CA ASP A 222 10.82 -30.02 -12.92
C ASP A 222 9.57 -29.75 -13.76
N THR A 223 8.56 -30.63 -13.72
CA THR A 223 7.33 -30.43 -14.52
C THR A 223 6.49 -29.31 -13.92
N SER A 224 6.37 -29.25 -12.60
CA SER A 224 5.70 -28.14 -11.92
C SER A 224 6.38 -26.79 -12.20
N LYS A 225 7.72 -26.74 -12.23
CA LYS A 225 8.48 -25.52 -12.63
C LYS A 225 8.18 -25.11 -14.07
N GLU A 226 8.19 -26.06 -15.01
CA GLU A 226 7.81 -25.80 -16.41
C GLU A 226 6.37 -25.25 -16.52
N ILE A 227 5.41 -25.85 -15.79
CA ILE A 227 4.01 -25.39 -15.76
C ILE A 227 3.92 -23.94 -15.24
N VAL A 228 4.59 -23.64 -14.11
CA VAL A 228 4.59 -22.29 -13.53
C VAL A 228 5.16 -21.28 -14.51
N ASN A 229 6.28 -21.59 -15.17
CA ASN A 229 6.88 -20.70 -16.16
C ASN A 229 5.92 -20.43 -17.34
N ILE A 230 5.24 -21.46 -17.84
CA ILE A 230 4.24 -21.28 -18.92
C ILE A 230 3.09 -20.39 -18.46
N ILE A 231 2.60 -20.60 -17.23
CA ILE A 231 1.52 -19.78 -16.66
C ILE A 231 1.96 -18.32 -16.56
N GLU A 232 3.13 -18.04 -15.99
CA GLU A 232 3.63 -16.67 -15.80
C GLU A 232 3.93 -15.97 -17.13
N GLU A 233 4.49 -16.68 -18.12
CA GLU A 233 4.91 -16.08 -19.40
C GLU A 233 3.77 -15.90 -20.40
N PHE A 234 2.86 -16.86 -20.51
CA PHE A 234 1.87 -16.89 -21.61
C PHE A 234 0.42 -16.67 -21.15
N ILE A 235 0.06 -17.12 -19.95
CA ILE A 235 -1.34 -17.11 -19.49
C ILE A 235 -1.62 -15.86 -18.67
N LYS A 236 -0.80 -15.61 -17.65
CA LYS A 236 -0.99 -14.52 -16.69
C LYS A 236 -1.09 -13.14 -17.35
N PRO A 237 -0.33 -12.79 -18.41
CA PRO A 237 -0.49 -11.48 -19.07
C PRO A 237 -1.89 -11.25 -19.65
N ALA A 238 -2.51 -12.30 -20.21
CA ALA A 238 -3.87 -12.22 -20.74
C ALA A 238 -4.90 -12.05 -19.61
N VAL A 239 -4.75 -12.83 -18.55
CA VAL A 239 -5.64 -12.80 -17.37
C VAL A 239 -5.54 -11.46 -16.63
N ALA A 240 -4.34 -10.89 -16.51
CA ALA A 240 -4.12 -9.57 -15.91
C ALA A 240 -4.69 -8.43 -16.77
N SER A 241 -4.68 -8.58 -18.10
CA SER A 241 -5.35 -7.64 -19.00
C SER A 241 -6.85 -7.56 -18.67
N ASP A 242 -7.48 -8.72 -18.44
CA ASP A 242 -8.88 -8.86 -18.03
C ASP A 242 -9.14 -8.49 -16.55
N GLY A 243 -8.11 -8.11 -15.78
CA GLY A 243 -8.23 -7.70 -14.38
C GLY A 243 -8.32 -8.86 -13.39
N GLY A 244 -7.88 -10.05 -13.77
CA GLY A 244 -7.75 -11.19 -12.87
C GLY A 244 -6.30 -11.66 -12.72
N ASN A 245 -6.13 -12.76 -12.00
CA ASN A 245 -4.86 -13.47 -11.92
C ASN A 245 -5.08 -14.98 -11.91
N ILE A 246 -4.02 -15.73 -12.20
CA ILE A 246 -3.97 -17.17 -12.14
C ILE A 246 -2.76 -17.60 -11.32
N LYS A 247 -2.98 -18.53 -10.40
CA LYS A 247 -1.92 -19.09 -9.55
C LYS A 247 -1.87 -20.60 -9.72
N PHE A 248 -0.66 -21.14 -9.88
CA PHE A 248 -0.43 -22.58 -9.80
C PHE A 248 -0.67 -23.07 -8.36
N GLU A 249 -1.47 -24.13 -8.20
CA GLU A 249 -1.71 -24.76 -6.91
C GLU A 249 -0.92 -26.07 -6.78
N SER A 250 -1.11 -27.00 -7.72
CA SER A 250 -0.44 -28.30 -7.67
C SER A 250 -0.44 -29.02 -9.02
N TYR A 251 0.44 -30.01 -9.13
CA TYR A 251 0.47 -30.95 -10.24
C TYR A 251 0.55 -32.38 -9.70
N ASN A 252 -0.27 -33.28 -10.24
CA ASN A 252 -0.23 -34.71 -9.92
C ASN A 252 0.32 -35.50 -11.12
N PRO A 253 1.55 -36.04 -11.03
CA PRO A 253 2.16 -36.79 -12.13
C PRO A 253 1.42 -38.08 -12.53
N SER A 254 0.75 -38.75 -11.58
CA SER A 254 0.06 -40.01 -11.83
C SER A 254 -1.22 -39.81 -12.65
N SER A 255 -1.96 -38.73 -12.37
CA SER A 255 -3.19 -38.39 -13.09
C SER A 255 -2.97 -37.33 -14.18
N LYS A 256 -1.76 -36.76 -14.29
CA LYS A 256 -1.41 -35.63 -15.15
C LYS A 256 -2.37 -34.44 -15.00
N LEU A 257 -2.82 -34.22 -13.76
CA LEU A 257 -3.78 -33.17 -13.40
C LEU A 257 -3.03 -31.95 -12.88
N VAL A 258 -3.30 -30.78 -13.46
CA VAL A 258 -2.84 -29.48 -12.95
C VAL A 258 -4.01 -28.77 -12.27
N LYS A 259 -3.78 -28.25 -11.07
CA LYS A 259 -4.73 -27.39 -10.37
C LYS A 259 -4.25 -25.95 -10.38
N VAL A 260 -5.15 -25.04 -10.70
CA VAL A 260 -4.90 -23.59 -10.70
C VAL A 260 -6.00 -22.87 -9.94
N ILE A 261 -5.64 -21.76 -9.32
CA ILE A 261 -6.55 -20.85 -8.63
C ILE A 261 -6.74 -19.62 -9.52
N LEU A 262 -7.99 -19.31 -9.86
CA LEU A 262 -8.38 -18.10 -10.58
C LEU A 262 -8.78 -17.02 -9.58
N GLN A 263 -8.23 -15.83 -9.75
CA GLN A 263 -8.37 -14.72 -8.81
C GLN A 263 -8.85 -13.45 -9.54
N GLY A 264 -9.35 -12.47 -8.79
CA GLY A 264 -9.82 -11.20 -9.33
C GLY A 264 -10.97 -11.38 -10.33
N ALA A 265 -10.92 -10.69 -11.47
CA ALA A 265 -11.99 -10.76 -12.48
C ALA A 265 -12.24 -12.17 -13.04
N CYS A 266 -11.26 -13.05 -12.99
CA CYS A 266 -11.37 -14.41 -13.51
C CYS A 266 -12.08 -15.37 -12.54
N SER A 267 -12.10 -15.05 -11.24
CA SER A 267 -12.84 -15.82 -10.24
C SER A 267 -14.34 -15.68 -10.47
N GLY A 268 -15.04 -16.81 -10.62
CA GLY A 268 -16.49 -16.86 -10.76
C GLY A 268 -17.06 -16.20 -12.03
N CYS A 269 -16.23 -15.96 -13.05
CA CYS A 269 -16.67 -15.33 -14.30
C CYS A 269 -17.58 -16.26 -15.12
N PRO A 270 -18.90 -15.99 -15.22
CA PRO A 270 -19.86 -16.91 -15.82
C PRO A 270 -19.62 -17.13 -17.33
N SER A 271 -19.03 -16.14 -18.00
CA SER A 271 -18.72 -16.18 -19.44
C SER A 271 -17.41 -16.89 -19.75
N SER A 272 -16.49 -17.01 -18.79
CA SER A 272 -15.08 -17.34 -19.09
C SER A 272 -14.51 -18.52 -18.32
N THR A 273 -15.12 -19.00 -17.22
CA THR A 273 -14.50 -20.10 -16.43
C THR A 273 -14.24 -21.36 -17.27
N PHE A 274 -15.20 -21.78 -18.09
CA PHE A 274 -15.03 -22.97 -18.94
C PHE A 274 -14.04 -22.74 -20.09
N THR A 275 -14.19 -21.60 -20.79
CA THR A 275 -13.34 -21.25 -21.94
C THR A 275 -11.88 -21.04 -21.53
N LEU A 276 -11.65 -20.30 -20.44
CA LEU A 276 -10.32 -20.04 -19.90
C LEU A 276 -9.66 -21.34 -19.45
N LYS A 277 -10.37 -22.17 -18.69
CA LYS A 277 -9.90 -23.50 -18.27
C LYS A 277 -9.46 -24.35 -19.48
N ASN A 278 -10.28 -24.43 -20.52
CA ASN A 278 -9.94 -25.18 -21.73
C ASN A 278 -8.75 -24.57 -22.48
N GLY A 279 -8.64 -23.24 -22.52
CA GLY A 279 -7.49 -22.54 -23.09
C GLY A 279 -6.19 -22.90 -22.37
N ILE A 280 -6.21 -22.87 -21.04
CA ILE A 280 -5.07 -23.27 -20.19
C ILE A 280 -4.72 -24.73 -20.42
N GLU A 281 -5.72 -25.62 -20.43
CA GLU A 281 -5.50 -27.06 -20.62
C GLU A 281 -4.87 -27.37 -21.98
N ASN A 282 -5.38 -26.78 -23.05
CA ASN A 282 -4.84 -26.99 -24.40
C ASN A 282 -3.41 -26.46 -24.52
N MET A 283 -3.13 -25.28 -23.96
CA MET A 283 -1.79 -24.70 -23.98
C MET A 283 -0.79 -25.57 -23.22
N LEU A 284 -1.13 -26.00 -22.01
CA LEU A 284 -0.25 -26.87 -21.21
C LEU A 284 -0.04 -28.23 -21.89
N LYS A 285 -1.08 -28.82 -22.51
CA LYS A 285 -0.98 -30.06 -23.29
C LYS A 285 0.02 -29.94 -24.44
N GLU A 286 -0.09 -28.87 -25.22
CA GLU A 286 0.75 -28.59 -26.38
C GLU A 286 2.20 -28.33 -25.97
N MET A 287 2.41 -27.42 -25.02
CA MET A 287 3.75 -26.98 -24.62
C MET A 287 4.53 -28.02 -23.81
N LEU A 288 3.83 -28.90 -23.08
CA LEU A 288 4.45 -29.92 -22.24
C LEU A 288 4.44 -31.32 -22.87
N ASN A 289 4.19 -31.43 -24.19
CA ASN A 289 4.28 -32.68 -24.96
C ASN A 289 3.55 -33.86 -24.29
N GLY A 290 2.34 -33.63 -23.79
CA GLY A 290 1.52 -34.68 -23.16
C GLY A 290 1.89 -35.06 -21.71
N LYS A 291 2.72 -34.26 -21.02
CA LYS A 291 2.91 -34.39 -19.55
C LYS A 291 1.64 -33.98 -18.77
N VAL A 292 0.84 -33.07 -19.32
CA VAL A 292 -0.45 -32.63 -18.73
C VAL A 292 -1.61 -33.18 -19.54
N GLU A 293 -2.64 -33.68 -18.88
CA GLU A 293 -3.84 -34.24 -19.51
C GLU A 293 -5.12 -33.48 -19.12
N THR A 294 -5.18 -32.92 -17.93
CA THR A 294 -6.36 -32.19 -17.46
C THR A 294 -5.97 -31.01 -16.59
N VAL A 295 -6.79 -29.96 -16.63
CA VAL A 295 -6.69 -28.81 -15.72
C VAL A 295 -7.96 -28.73 -14.88
N GLU A 296 -7.82 -28.41 -13.60
CA GLU A 296 -8.91 -28.02 -12.70
C GLU A 296 -8.68 -26.59 -12.25
N ALA A 297 -9.69 -25.74 -12.42
CA ALA A 297 -9.66 -24.34 -12.02
C ALA A 297 -10.57 -24.14 -10.81
N ILE A 298 -10.01 -23.59 -9.73
CA ILE A 298 -10.71 -23.29 -8.49
C ILE A 298 -10.86 -21.76 -8.39
N ASN A 299 -12.01 -21.30 -7.92
CA ASN A 299 -12.22 -19.88 -7.64
C ASN A 299 -11.54 -19.52 -6.32
N GLY A 300 -10.60 -18.57 -6.38
CA GLY A 300 -10.03 -17.89 -5.22
C GLY A 300 -11.02 -16.95 -4.56
#